data_AF-A0A5B0P4B0-F1
#
_entry.id   AF-A0A5B0P4B0-F1
#
_cell.length_a   1.000
_cell.length_b   1.000
_cell.length_c   1.000
_cell.angle_alpha   90.00
_cell.angle_beta   90.00
_cell.angle_gamma   90.00
#
_symmetry.space_group_name_H-M   'P 1'
#
loop_
_entity.id
_entity.type
_entity.pdbx_description
1 polymer ?
#
loop_
_entity_poly.entity_id
_entity_poly.type
_entity_poly.pdbx_seq_one_letter_code
_entity_poly.pdbx_strand_id
1 'polypeptide(L)'
;MADVSHILSLKTKRKSVTVQREIPIDLDVGLLAAFDPNPIDQPEYNSAGREEYLKQSARDSIQVLVNKLFGLPTSLTDDGVVANLPASGPTTILPRSKRLPKPKPLTKWEKFSKDKGIAPKAKRERMEFDTEKQEWVNRWGFNGKNKDPENAWIREVKPSEELTNPGLEINHAKRARKERTLKNEKQRLKNVERAATEIAKSNSTKVLEASTARPSTSLTSNNHPKKADARAAKIADHTARSKAQALAKREEQLQRKQEVEGLLSATKKSTASLGKFDKKFANEPKVKGLKRKFEPTEQSAKVERKSQQEIVDQLAKNPSAFKEKVAKKQKKSSTKSSATTEPDKSTKSLVNTRKAIRTLTGGRGATALETKPLKKGKKRP
;
A
#
# COMPACT_ATOMS: atom_id res chain seq x y z
N MET A 1 -39.23 66.09 -24.19
CA MET A 1 -39.00 64.74 -24.77
C MET A 1 -37.58 64.32 -24.40
N ALA A 2 -37.41 63.31 -23.55
CA ALA A 2 -36.08 62.80 -23.22
C ALA A 2 -35.46 62.12 -24.45
N ASP A 3 -34.18 62.38 -24.71
CA ASP A 3 -33.47 61.93 -25.91
C ASP A 3 -33.22 60.41 -25.88
N VAL A 4 -34.09 59.66 -26.56
CA VAL A 4 -34.04 58.19 -26.66
C VAL A 4 -32.99 57.73 -27.70
N SER A 5 -32.46 58.64 -28.52
CA SER A 5 -31.54 58.33 -29.62
C SER A 5 -30.22 57.72 -29.13
N HIS A 6 -29.70 58.19 -28.01
CA HIS A 6 -28.47 57.67 -27.40
C HIS A 6 -28.65 56.22 -26.92
N ILE A 7 -29.80 55.90 -26.31
CA ILE A 7 -30.12 54.55 -25.83
C ILE A 7 -30.27 53.59 -27.02
N LEU A 8 -30.89 54.04 -28.11
CA LEU A 8 -31.01 53.26 -29.35
C LEU A 8 -29.64 52.98 -30.00
N SER A 9 -28.75 53.97 -30.03
CA SER A 9 -27.36 53.82 -30.53
C SER A 9 -26.52 52.87 -29.67
N LEU A 10 -26.71 52.87 -28.35
CA LEU A 10 -26.07 51.88 -27.47
C LEU A 10 -26.64 50.47 -27.67
N LYS A 11 -27.93 50.36 -28.04
CA LYS A 11 -28.60 49.09 -28.32
C LYS A 11 -28.11 48.47 -29.64
N THR A 12 -27.87 49.28 -30.68
CA THR A 12 -27.31 48.81 -31.97
C THR A 12 -25.85 48.35 -31.87
N LYS A 13 -25.09 48.87 -30.91
CA LYS A 13 -23.71 48.41 -30.63
C LYS A 13 -23.63 47.03 -29.95
N ARG A 14 -24.71 46.56 -29.32
CA ARG A 14 -24.72 45.28 -28.60
C ARG A 14 -25.14 44.15 -29.53
N LYS A 15 -24.23 43.19 -29.75
CA LYS A 15 -24.54 41.95 -30.49
C LYS A 15 -25.55 41.10 -29.72
N SER A 16 -26.34 40.28 -30.42
CA SER A 16 -27.29 39.39 -29.77
C SER A 16 -26.58 38.35 -28.90
N VAL A 17 -27.16 38.11 -27.72
CA VAL A 17 -26.63 37.19 -26.69
C VAL A 17 -27.38 35.84 -26.72
N THR A 18 -28.57 35.83 -27.32
CA THR A 18 -29.39 34.64 -27.52
C THR A 18 -28.95 33.89 -28.77
N VAL A 19 -28.65 32.60 -28.62
CA VAL A 19 -28.29 31.71 -29.72
C VAL A 19 -29.44 30.71 -29.88
N GLN A 20 -29.99 30.62 -31.09
CA GLN A 20 -31.00 29.64 -31.45
C GLN A 20 -30.34 28.54 -32.27
N ARG A 21 -30.56 27.27 -31.89
CA ARG A 21 -30.12 26.09 -32.63
C ARG A 21 -31.32 25.14 -32.79
N GLU A 22 -31.28 24.27 -33.79
CA GLU A 22 -32.35 23.30 -34.05
C GLU A 22 -32.52 22.32 -32.88
N ILE A 23 -31.40 21.76 -32.41
CA ILE A 23 -31.36 20.93 -31.22
C ILE A 23 -30.75 21.77 -30.08
N PRO A 24 -31.40 21.84 -28.90
CA PRO A 24 -30.87 22.59 -27.78
C PRO A 24 -29.55 21.99 -27.29
N ILE A 25 -28.62 22.87 -26.93
CA ILE A 25 -27.29 22.50 -26.41
C ILE A 25 -27.46 21.95 -24.98
N ASP A 26 -26.91 20.76 -24.73
CA ASP A 26 -26.89 20.16 -23.39
C ASP A 26 -25.75 20.76 -22.57
N LEU A 27 -26.02 21.14 -21.33
CA LEU A 27 -25.09 21.91 -20.51
C LEU A 27 -24.82 21.22 -19.17
N ASP A 28 -23.55 20.92 -18.91
CA ASP A 28 -23.07 20.49 -17.60
C ASP A 28 -22.34 21.66 -16.92
N VAL A 29 -23.12 22.44 -16.19
CA VAL A 29 -22.62 23.63 -15.48
C VAL A 29 -21.60 23.25 -14.38
N GLY A 30 -21.70 22.04 -13.82
CA GLY A 30 -20.75 21.55 -12.83
C GLY A 30 -19.36 21.27 -13.43
N LEU A 31 -19.31 20.80 -14.68
CA LEU A 31 -18.07 20.58 -15.43
C LEU A 31 -17.63 21.81 -16.26
N LEU A 32 -18.42 22.89 -16.26
CA LEU A 32 -18.26 24.03 -17.17
C LEU A 32 -18.20 23.58 -18.65
N ALA A 33 -19.03 22.59 -19.00
CA ALA A 33 -19.04 21.97 -20.31
C ALA A 33 -20.36 22.22 -21.05
N ALA A 34 -20.25 22.40 -22.36
CA ALA A 34 -21.37 22.48 -23.28
C ALA A 34 -21.23 21.38 -24.34
N PHE A 35 -22.28 20.60 -24.52
CA PHE A 35 -22.36 19.52 -25.50
C PHE A 35 -23.35 19.94 -26.59
N ASP A 36 -22.83 20.27 -27.77
CA ASP A 36 -23.62 20.60 -28.94
C ASP A 36 -23.89 19.33 -29.77
N PRO A 37 -25.14 18.81 -29.79
CA PRO A 37 -25.49 17.63 -30.58
C PRO A 37 -25.80 17.96 -32.05
N ASN A 38 -25.79 19.23 -32.45
CA ASN A 38 -26.10 19.62 -33.81
C ASN A 38 -25.04 19.09 -34.80
N PRO A 39 -25.45 18.60 -35.99
CA PRO A 39 -24.52 18.06 -36.97
C PRO A 39 -23.57 19.14 -37.52
N ILE A 40 -22.34 18.74 -37.83
CA ILE A 40 -21.32 19.61 -38.45
C ILE A 40 -21.51 19.60 -39.96
N ASP A 41 -21.48 20.79 -40.58
CA ASP A 41 -21.54 20.91 -42.04
C ASP A 41 -20.19 20.55 -42.66
N GLN A 42 -20.16 19.45 -43.41
CA GLN A 42 -18.93 18.88 -43.97
C GLN A 42 -18.24 19.76 -45.02
N PRO A 43 -18.92 20.36 -46.01
CA PRO A 43 -18.30 21.28 -46.98
C PRO A 43 -17.67 22.50 -46.31
N GLU A 44 -18.36 23.17 -45.40
CA GLU A 44 -17.82 24.33 -44.68
C GLU A 44 -16.62 23.95 -43.81
N TYR A 45 -16.69 22.79 -43.14
CA TYR A 45 -15.60 22.27 -42.32
C TYR A 45 -14.35 21.91 -43.13
N ASN A 46 -14.50 21.43 -44.36
CA ASN A 46 -13.36 21.07 -45.23
C ASN A 46 -12.86 22.23 -46.10
N SER A 47 -13.50 23.40 -46.01
CA SER A 47 -13.12 24.59 -46.75
C SER A 47 -11.93 25.33 -46.13
N ALA A 48 -11.36 26.30 -46.85
CA ALA A 48 -10.35 27.21 -46.31
C ALA A 48 -10.85 28.06 -45.12
N GLY A 49 -12.18 28.19 -44.95
CA GLY A 49 -12.84 28.95 -43.88
C GLY A 49 -13.08 28.17 -42.59
N ARG A 50 -12.56 26.94 -42.46
CA ARG A 50 -12.79 26.04 -41.32
C ARG A 50 -12.64 26.67 -39.94
N GLU A 51 -11.58 27.45 -39.72
CA GLU A 51 -11.31 28.06 -38.41
C GLU A 51 -12.37 29.08 -38.00
N GLU A 52 -12.91 29.85 -38.95
CA GLU A 52 -13.95 30.82 -38.67
C GLU A 52 -15.28 30.11 -38.35
N TYR A 53 -15.60 29.04 -39.09
CA TYR A 53 -16.74 28.18 -38.79
C TYR A 53 -16.65 27.57 -37.39
N LEU A 54 -15.50 26.97 -37.03
CA LEU A 54 -15.30 26.37 -35.71
C LEU A 54 -15.37 27.39 -34.58
N LYS A 55 -14.78 28.57 -34.81
CA LYS A 55 -14.85 29.69 -33.86
C LYS A 55 -16.28 30.18 -33.68
N GLN A 56 -17.06 30.28 -34.75
CA GLN A 56 -18.47 30.68 -34.68
C GLN A 56 -19.30 29.65 -33.91
N SER A 57 -19.11 28.35 -34.19
CA SER A 57 -19.81 27.29 -33.47
C SER A 57 -19.42 27.20 -31.98
N ALA A 58 -18.13 27.36 -31.67
CA ALA A 58 -17.65 27.42 -30.29
C ALA A 58 -18.17 28.66 -29.55
N ARG A 59 -18.20 29.83 -30.21
CA ARG A 59 -18.76 31.06 -29.67
C ARG A 59 -20.23 30.88 -29.28
N ASP A 60 -21.00 30.26 -30.16
CA ASP A 60 -22.41 29.96 -29.93
C ASP A 60 -22.61 29.07 -28.68
N SER A 61 -21.87 27.97 -28.61
CA SER A 61 -21.95 27.01 -27.48
C SER A 61 -21.54 27.65 -26.15
N ILE A 62 -20.44 28.41 -26.15
CA ILE A 62 -19.94 29.13 -24.97
C ILE A 62 -20.91 30.22 -24.55
N GLN A 63 -21.56 30.91 -25.50
CA GLN A 63 -22.53 31.96 -25.17
C GLN A 63 -23.69 31.40 -24.33
N VAL A 64 -24.24 30.24 -24.70
CA VAL A 64 -25.33 29.59 -23.93
C VAL A 64 -24.82 29.16 -22.54
N LEU A 65 -23.60 28.63 -22.45
CA LEU A 65 -22.98 28.26 -21.17
C LEU A 65 -22.79 29.47 -20.24
N VAL A 66 -22.22 30.56 -20.76
CA VAL A 66 -22.01 31.82 -20.02
C VAL A 66 -23.34 32.39 -19.56
N ASN A 67 -24.37 32.39 -20.40
CA ASN A 67 -25.69 32.87 -20.01
C ASN A 67 -26.25 32.09 -18.80
N LYS A 68 -26.07 30.76 -18.76
CA LYS A 68 -26.46 29.96 -17.59
C LYS A 68 -25.59 30.24 -16.36
N LEU A 69 -24.27 30.36 -16.53
CA LEU A 69 -23.34 30.63 -15.43
C LEU A 69 -23.62 31.95 -14.72
N PHE A 70 -23.88 33.02 -15.49
CA PHE A 70 -24.20 34.33 -14.93
C PHE A 70 -25.63 34.42 -14.37
N GLY A 71 -26.48 33.42 -14.64
CA GLY A 71 -27.78 33.25 -14.00
C GLY A 71 -27.73 32.51 -12.65
N LEU A 72 -26.57 31.98 -12.24
CA LEU A 72 -26.42 31.28 -10.96
C LEU A 72 -26.37 32.27 -9.78
N PRO A 73 -26.80 31.84 -8.58
CA PRO A 73 -26.68 32.66 -7.38
C PRO A 73 -25.21 32.93 -7.06
N THR A 74 -24.87 34.20 -6.81
CA THR A 74 -23.51 34.63 -6.47
C THR A 74 -23.39 34.92 -4.98
N SER A 75 -22.21 34.67 -4.41
CA SER A 75 -21.85 35.04 -3.05
C SER A 75 -20.62 35.94 -3.07
N LEU A 76 -20.66 37.03 -2.30
CA LEU A 76 -19.51 37.89 -2.06
C LEU A 76 -18.63 37.25 -1.00
N THR A 77 -17.38 36.99 -1.36
CA THR A 77 -16.34 36.46 -0.47
C THR A 77 -15.18 37.46 -0.44
N ASP A 78 -14.28 37.36 0.54
CA ASP A 78 -13.10 38.25 0.64
C ASP A 78 -12.23 38.23 -0.64
N ASP A 79 -12.22 37.10 -1.35
CA ASP A 79 -11.51 36.91 -2.63
C ASP A 79 -12.29 37.44 -3.86
N GLY A 80 -13.52 37.93 -3.68
CA GLY A 80 -14.36 38.49 -4.74
C GLY A 80 -15.74 37.84 -4.87
N VAL A 81 -16.42 38.14 -5.98
CA VAL A 81 -17.75 37.58 -6.30
C VAL A 81 -17.58 36.20 -6.90
N VAL A 82 -18.15 35.19 -6.24
CA VAL A 82 -18.07 33.79 -6.66
C VAL A 82 -19.46 33.29 -7.01
N ALA A 83 -19.60 32.57 -8.13
CA ALA A 83 -20.86 31.91 -8.50
C ALA A 83 -20.98 30.55 -7.81
N ASN A 84 -22.15 30.27 -7.23
CA ASN A 84 -22.43 28.99 -6.60
C ASN A 84 -22.87 27.97 -7.65
N LEU A 85 -21.96 27.05 -7.99
CA LEU A 85 -22.24 25.91 -8.85
C LEU A 85 -23.25 24.96 -8.16
N PRO A 86 -24.04 24.19 -8.95
CA PRO A 86 -25.05 23.29 -8.39
C PRO A 86 -24.45 22.27 -7.41
N ALA A 87 -25.04 22.18 -6.22
CA ALA A 87 -24.57 21.27 -5.16
C ALA A 87 -24.68 19.78 -5.50
N SER A 88 -25.54 19.43 -6.46
CA SER A 88 -25.72 18.06 -6.97
C SER A 88 -24.47 17.51 -7.66
N GLY A 89 -23.45 18.33 -7.92
CA GLY A 89 -22.26 17.96 -8.67
C GLY A 89 -22.49 17.97 -10.19
N PRO A 90 -21.49 17.52 -10.97
CA PRO A 90 -21.61 17.43 -12.43
C PRO A 90 -22.67 16.38 -12.82
N THR A 91 -23.46 16.71 -13.84
CA THR A 91 -24.46 15.78 -14.40
C THR A 91 -23.77 14.57 -15.03
N THR A 92 -22.60 14.80 -15.63
CA THR A 92 -21.79 13.76 -16.26
C THR A 92 -21.12 12.87 -15.21
N ILE A 93 -21.58 11.62 -15.11
CA ILE A 93 -21.02 10.64 -14.18
C ILE A 93 -19.65 10.16 -14.69
N LEU A 94 -18.58 10.60 -14.02
CA LEU A 94 -17.21 10.21 -14.34
C LEU A 94 -16.73 9.01 -13.51
N PRO A 95 -15.93 8.09 -14.08
CA PRO A 95 -15.37 6.98 -13.34
C PRO A 95 -14.37 7.47 -12.29
N ARG A 96 -14.44 6.90 -11.07
CA ARG A 96 -13.51 7.21 -9.99
C ARG A 96 -12.11 6.66 -10.28
N SER A 97 -11.08 7.44 -9.96
CA SER A 97 -9.68 6.99 -10.04
C SER A 97 -9.35 5.87 -9.04
N LYS A 98 -10.01 5.87 -7.88
CA LYS A 98 -9.82 4.87 -6.82
C LYS A 98 -11.17 4.29 -6.42
N ARG A 99 -11.17 2.98 -6.17
CA ARG A 99 -12.30 2.28 -5.56
C ARG A 99 -12.72 2.97 -4.26
N LEU A 100 -14.00 2.85 -3.93
CA LEU A 100 -14.51 3.33 -2.64
C LEU A 100 -13.72 2.69 -1.49
N PRO A 101 -13.39 3.46 -0.44
CA PRO A 101 -12.75 2.89 0.74
C PRO A 101 -13.69 1.84 1.33
N LYS A 102 -13.20 0.60 1.43
CA LYS A 102 -13.99 -0.47 2.06
C LYS A 102 -14.21 -0.15 3.54
N PRO A 103 -15.38 -0.50 4.10
CA PRO A 103 -15.59 -0.38 5.54
C PRO A 103 -14.51 -1.20 6.27
N LYS A 104 -13.94 -0.62 7.33
CA LYS A 104 -12.90 -1.31 8.11
C LYS A 104 -13.53 -2.54 8.76
N PRO A 105 -12.94 -3.74 8.60
CA PRO A 105 -13.44 -4.92 9.28
C PRO A 105 -13.29 -4.74 10.80
N LEU A 106 -14.32 -5.15 11.55
CA LEU A 106 -14.33 -5.01 13.01
C LEU A 106 -13.16 -5.77 13.62
N THR A 107 -12.48 -5.14 14.57
CA THR A 107 -11.41 -5.75 15.36
C THR A 107 -11.97 -6.81 16.31
N LYS A 108 -11.10 -7.67 16.86
CA LYS A 108 -11.54 -8.71 17.82
C LYS A 108 -12.27 -8.11 19.02
N TRP A 109 -11.81 -6.96 19.51
CA TRP A 109 -12.42 -6.27 20.64
C TRP A 109 -13.77 -5.66 20.27
N GLU A 110 -13.90 -5.03 19.10
CA GLU A 110 -15.19 -4.47 18.65
C GLU A 110 -16.24 -5.56 18.43
N LYS A 111 -15.84 -6.71 17.85
CA LYS A 111 -16.73 -7.88 17.76
C LYS A 111 -17.21 -8.32 19.14
N PHE A 112 -16.27 -8.53 20.07
CA PHE A 112 -16.60 -8.90 21.44
C PHE A 112 -17.46 -7.85 22.16
N SER A 113 -17.16 -6.57 22.00
CA SER A 113 -17.90 -5.45 22.61
C SER A 113 -19.32 -5.38 22.07
N LYS A 114 -19.51 -5.62 20.76
CA LYS A 114 -20.82 -5.67 20.12
C LYS A 114 -21.62 -6.88 20.61
N ASP A 115 -21.02 -8.06 20.65
CA ASP A 115 -21.67 -9.30 21.09
C ASP A 115 -22.04 -9.26 22.58
N LYS A 116 -21.26 -8.55 23.40
CA LYS A 116 -21.50 -8.37 24.84
C LYS A 116 -22.32 -7.12 25.18
N GLY A 117 -22.70 -6.30 24.20
CA GLY A 117 -23.40 -5.05 24.45
C GLY A 117 -22.63 -4.06 25.32
N ILE A 118 -21.29 -4.13 25.32
CA ILE A 118 -20.46 -3.20 26.09
C ILE A 118 -20.46 -1.85 25.36
N ALA A 119 -21.11 -0.86 25.98
CA ALA A 119 -21.14 0.50 25.45
C ALA A 119 -19.73 1.11 25.42
N PRO A 120 -19.41 1.92 24.38
CA PRO A 120 -18.14 2.64 24.35
C PRO A 120 -18.06 3.60 25.54
N LYS A 121 -16.92 3.59 26.22
CA LYS A 121 -16.70 4.54 27.32
C LYS A 121 -16.63 5.96 26.76
N ALA A 122 -17.26 6.90 27.45
CA ALA A 122 -17.14 8.32 27.14
C ALA A 122 -15.67 8.76 27.15
N LYS A 123 -15.35 9.75 26.32
CA LYS A 123 -14.01 10.34 26.25
C LYS A 123 -13.71 10.97 27.61
N ARG A 124 -12.83 10.33 28.36
CA ARG A 124 -12.36 10.87 29.64
C ARG A 124 -11.41 12.05 29.39
N GLU A 125 -11.46 13.00 30.30
CA GLU A 125 -10.56 14.14 30.29
C GLU A 125 -9.10 13.71 30.46
N ARG A 126 -8.19 14.61 30.04
CA ARG A 126 -6.75 14.38 30.09
C ARG A 126 -6.19 14.58 31.49
N MET A 127 -6.74 15.52 32.24
CA MET A 127 -6.33 15.88 33.60
C MET A 127 -7.13 15.05 34.62
N GLU A 128 -6.50 14.70 35.73
CA GLU A 128 -7.14 14.03 36.88
C GLU A 128 -6.60 14.69 38.14
N PHE A 129 -7.50 15.01 39.05
CA PHE A 129 -7.14 15.62 40.32
C PHE A 129 -6.42 14.59 41.20
N ASP A 130 -5.21 14.92 41.65
CA ASP A 130 -4.46 14.13 42.61
C ASP A 130 -4.75 14.63 44.02
N THR A 131 -5.45 13.83 44.82
CA THR A 131 -5.90 14.21 46.17
C THR A 131 -4.74 14.39 47.16
N GLU A 132 -3.59 13.77 46.91
CA GLU A 132 -2.42 13.91 47.79
C GLU A 132 -1.70 15.25 47.57
N LYS A 133 -1.59 15.67 46.30
CA LYS A 133 -0.91 16.92 45.91
C LYS A 133 -1.86 18.10 45.79
N GLN A 134 -3.17 17.86 45.81
CA GLN A 134 -4.22 18.86 45.55
C GLN A 134 -4.01 19.60 44.21
N GLU A 135 -3.48 18.91 43.21
CA GLU A 135 -3.16 19.47 41.89
C GLU A 135 -3.79 18.65 40.77
N TRP A 136 -4.08 19.30 39.65
CA TRP A 136 -4.52 18.63 38.42
C TRP A 136 -3.33 18.06 37.67
N VAL A 137 -3.20 16.73 37.68
CA VAL A 137 -2.10 16.03 37.04
C VAL A 137 -2.58 15.37 35.74
N ASN A 138 -1.72 15.33 34.73
CA ASN A 138 -2.02 14.59 33.50
C ASN A 138 -2.19 13.09 33.81
N ARG A 139 -3.21 12.46 33.25
CA ARG A 139 -3.42 11.00 33.40
C ARG A 139 -2.36 10.17 32.68
N TRP A 140 -1.80 10.73 31.61
CA TRP A 140 -0.72 10.14 30.81
C TRP A 140 0.08 11.27 30.11
N GLY A 141 1.36 11.02 29.82
CA GLY A 141 2.23 11.98 29.12
C GLY A 141 3.35 12.55 30.00
N PHE A 142 3.61 13.85 29.87
CA PHE A 142 4.55 14.58 30.73
C PHE A 142 3.99 14.70 32.14
N ASN A 143 4.81 14.33 33.14
CA ASN A 143 4.44 14.18 34.55
C ASN A 143 3.10 13.43 34.74
N GLY A 144 2.90 12.37 33.96
CA GLY A 144 1.66 11.62 33.99
C GLY A 144 1.53 10.74 35.24
N LYS A 145 0.36 10.74 35.89
CA LYS A 145 0.01 9.92 37.06
C LYS A 145 0.31 8.43 36.85
N ASN A 146 0.27 7.96 35.60
CA ASN A 146 0.61 6.59 35.23
C ASN A 146 2.07 6.18 35.50
N LYS A 147 2.98 7.13 35.80
CA LYS A 147 4.40 6.88 36.12
C LYS A 147 4.71 6.95 37.61
N ASP A 148 3.77 7.35 38.46
CA ASP A 148 3.97 7.36 39.92
C ASP A 148 4.44 6.02 40.48
N PRO A 149 3.91 4.83 40.08
CA PRO A 149 4.44 3.56 40.56
C PRO A 149 5.84 3.21 40.01
N GLU A 150 6.33 3.91 38.98
CA GLU A 150 7.70 3.76 38.47
C GLU A 150 8.71 4.68 39.16
N ASN A 151 8.22 5.76 39.78
CA ASN A 151 9.00 6.74 40.52
C ASN A 151 8.91 6.52 42.05
N ALA A 152 8.03 5.63 42.50
CA ALA A 152 7.94 5.23 43.89
C ALA A 152 9.29 4.66 44.37
N TRP A 153 9.80 5.22 45.46
CA TRP A 153 11.09 4.88 46.05
C TRP A 153 11.04 3.57 46.86
N ILE A 154 9.83 3.12 47.24
CA ILE A 154 9.57 1.86 47.93
C ILE A 154 8.35 1.16 47.31
N ARG A 155 8.39 -0.17 47.27
CA ARG A 155 7.26 -1.02 46.85
C ARG A 155 7.07 -2.12 47.87
N GLU A 156 5.82 -2.37 48.23
CA GLU A 156 5.43 -3.54 49.00
C GLU A 156 5.57 -4.80 48.14
N VAL A 157 6.36 -5.77 48.62
CA VAL A 157 6.50 -7.09 48.02
C VAL A 157 5.58 -8.06 48.77
N LYS A 158 4.80 -8.83 48.02
CA LYS A 158 3.91 -9.81 48.63
C LYS A 158 4.73 -11.00 49.18
N PRO A 159 4.39 -11.61 50.33
CA PRO A 159 5.18 -12.70 50.93
C PRO A 159 5.39 -13.94 50.04
N SER A 160 4.60 -14.08 48.97
CA SER A 160 4.70 -15.18 48.00
C SER A 160 5.60 -14.86 46.79
N GLU A 161 6.05 -13.61 46.62
CA GLU A 161 6.96 -13.24 45.53
C GLU A 161 8.40 -13.49 45.98
N GLU A 162 9.00 -14.56 45.49
CA GLU A 162 10.40 -14.90 45.77
C GLU A 162 11.32 -13.96 45.00
N LEU A 163 12.13 -13.19 45.74
CA LEU A 163 12.96 -12.10 45.21
C LEU A 163 14.26 -12.65 44.59
N THR A 164 14.16 -13.30 43.42
CA THR A 164 15.30 -14.00 42.81
C THR A 164 16.43 -13.06 42.36
N ASN A 165 16.15 -11.79 42.01
CA ASN A 165 17.18 -10.87 41.50
C ASN A 165 16.91 -9.39 41.86
N PRO A 166 17.72 -8.76 42.74
CA PRO A 166 17.46 -7.41 43.26
C PRO A 166 17.47 -6.31 42.18
N GLY A 167 18.25 -6.45 41.09
CA GLY A 167 18.28 -5.45 40.00
C GLY A 167 17.09 -5.51 39.03
N LEU A 168 16.35 -6.64 38.99
CA LEU A 168 15.15 -6.80 38.16
C LEU A 168 13.93 -6.14 38.83
N GLU A 169 13.92 -6.10 40.17
CA GLU A 169 12.86 -5.56 41.01
C GLU A 169 12.74 -4.03 40.93
N ILE A 170 13.86 -3.32 40.86
CA ILE A 170 13.92 -1.84 40.77
C ILE A 170 13.12 -1.29 39.57
N ASN A 171 12.94 -2.11 38.52
CA ASN A 171 12.25 -1.71 37.29
C ASN A 171 10.98 -2.53 37.00
N HIS A 172 10.41 -3.22 38.00
CA HIS A 172 9.25 -4.08 37.82
C HIS A 172 8.07 -3.35 37.14
N ALA A 173 7.68 -2.17 37.65
CA ALA A 173 6.60 -1.36 37.06
C ALA A 173 6.89 -0.95 35.60
N LYS A 174 8.14 -0.54 35.31
CA LYS A 174 8.58 -0.18 33.95
C LYS A 174 8.52 -1.37 33.00
N ARG A 175 8.85 -2.58 33.46
CA ARG A 175 8.76 -3.83 32.67
C ARG A 175 7.32 -4.23 32.40
N ALA A 176 6.49 -4.27 33.44
CA ALA A 176 5.07 -4.55 33.31
C ALA A 176 4.40 -3.59 32.31
N ARG A 177 4.75 -2.30 32.31
CA ARG A 177 4.29 -1.34 31.30
C ARG A 177 4.76 -1.72 29.90
N LYS A 178 6.06 -1.97 29.69
CA LYS A 178 6.62 -2.36 28.39
C LYS A 178 5.97 -3.64 27.85
N GLU A 179 5.76 -4.65 28.70
CA GLU A 179 5.10 -5.90 28.32
C GLU A 179 3.65 -5.68 27.89
N ARG A 180 2.88 -4.83 28.60
CA ARG A 180 1.53 -4.43 28.18
C ARG A 180 1.54 -3.72 26.83
N THR A 181 2.49 -2.81 26.60
CA THR A 181 2.65 -2.12 25.32
C THR A 181 2.96 -3.10 24.19
N LEU A 182 3.93 -4.00 24.38
CA LEU A 182 4.28 -5.03 23.40
C LEU A 182 3.12 -5.98 23.12
N LYS A 183 2.34 -6.34 24.15
CA LYS A 183 1.12 -7.14 23.99
C LYS A 183 0.07 -6.41 23.15
N ASN A 184 -0.15 -5.11 23.39
CA ASN A 184 -1.07 -4.29 22.61
C ASN A 184 -0.61 -4.15 21.15
N GLU A 185 0.67 -3.93 20.90
CA GLU A 185 1.25 -3.88 19.55
C GLU A 185 1.10 -5.22 18.82
N LYS A 186 1.39 -6.33 19.49
CA LYS A 186 1.20 -7.68 18.95
C LYS A 186 -0.28 -7.94 18.62
N GLN A 187 -1.21 -7.50 19.44
CA GLN A 187 -2.65 -7.60 19.16
C GLN A 187 -3.06 -6.70 17.99
N ARG A 188 -2.53 -5.48 17.89
CA ARG A 188 -2.74 -4.57 16.76
C ARG A 188 -2.28 -5.21 15.45
N LEU A 189 -1.06 -5.76 15.41
CA LEU A 189 -0.52 -6.43 14.23
C LEU A 189 -1.40 -7.62 13.81
N LYS A 190 -1.82 -8.47 14.76
CA LYS A 190 -2.76 -9.57 14.48
C LYS A 190 -4.11 -9.08 13.95
N ASN A 191 -4.62 -7.96 14.46
CA ASN A 191 -5.87 -7.37 13.95
C ASN A 191 -5.71 -6.81 12.54
N VAL A 192 -4.56 -6.20 12.23
CA VAL A 192 -4.23 -5.72 10.87
C VAL A 192 -4.10 -6.89 9.90
N GLU A 193 -3.41 -7.96 10.29
CA GLU A 193 -3.32 -9.20 9.49
C GLU A 193 -4.71 -9.79 9.23
N ARG A 194 -5.55 -9.91 10.26
CA ARG A 194 -6.94 -10.37 10.10
C ARG A 194 -7.74 -9.44 9.18
N ALA A 195 -7.61 -8.13 9.36
CA ALA A 195 -8.27 -7.16 8.50
C ALA A 195 -7.85 -7.33 7.04
N ALA A 196 -6.56 -7.52 6.77
CA ALA A 196 -6.05 -7.79 5.43
C ALA A 196 -6.61 -9.10 4.87
N THR A 197 -6.69 -10.17 5.67
CA THR A 197 -7.28 -11.45 5.22
C THR A 197 -8.78 -11.32 4.92
N GLU A 198 -9.55 -10.60 5.72
CA GLU A 198 -10.99 -10.38 5.47
C GLU A 198 -11.22 -9.50 4.23
N ILE A 199 -10.37 -8.48 4.05
CA ILE A 199 -10.38 -7.67 2.82
C ILE A 199 -10.02 -8.51 1.59
N ALA A 200 -9.10 -9.46 1.71
CA ALA A 200 -8.73 -10.37 0.63
C ALA A 200 -9.82 -11.42 0.34
N LYS A 201 -10.43 -12.02 1.37
CA LYS A 201 -11.56 -12.96 1.22
C LYS A 201 -12.75 -12.32 0.53
N SER A 202 -13.13 -11.11 0.94
CA SER A 202 -14.23 -10.38 0.28
C SER A 202 -13.96 -10.06 -1.20
N ASN A 203 -12.69 -10.05 -1.63
CA ASN A 203 -12.34 -9.92 -3.05
C ASN A 203 -12.45 -11.27 -3.77
N SER A 204 -12.00 -12.37 -3.19
CA SER A 204 -12.08 -13.69 -3.83
C SER A 204 -13.52 -14.18 -3.95
N THR A 205 -14.37 -13.94 -2.94
CA THR A 205 -15.78 -14.34 -3.00
C THR A 205 -16.54 -13.60 -4.10
N LYS A 206 -16.32 -12.29 -4.27
CA LYS A 206 -16.94 -11.53 -5.37
C LYS A 206 -16.50 -11.97 -6.76
N VAL A 207 -15.23 -12.38 -6.92
CA VAL A 207 -14.73 -12.89 -8.21
C VAL A 207 -15.30 -14.27 -8.52
N LEU A 208 -15.44 -15.14 -7.51
CA LEU A 208 -16.06 -16.46 -7.67
C LEU A 208 -17.56 -16.34 -7.94
N GLU A 209 -18.27 -15.48 -7.21
CA GLU A 209 -19.71 -15.23 -7.36
C GLU A 209 -20.07 -14.67 -8.75
N ALA A 210 -19.23 -13.80 -9.30
CA ALA A 210 -19.34 -13.33 -10.69
C ALA A 210 -19.05 -14.40 -11.74
N SER A 211 -18.30 -15.46 -11.39
CA SER A 211 -17.99 -16.59 -12.27
C SER A 211 -18.98 -17.76 -12.17
N THR A 212 -19.70 -17.91 -11.05
CA THR A 212 -20.75 -18.93 -10.86
C THR A 212 -22.10 -18.57 -11.50
N ALA A 213 -22.24 -17.39 -12.11
CA ALA A 213 -23.41 -17.03 -12.91
C ALA A 213 -23.40 -17.64 -14.33
N ARG A 214 -22.69 -18.75 -14.55
CA ARG A 214 -22.74 -19.55 -15.77
C ARG A 214 -23.01 -21.02 -15.41
N PRO A 215 -24.06 -21.66 -15.93
CA PRO A 215 -24.30 -23.06 -15.66
C PRO A 215 -23.37 -23.90 -16.54
N SER A 216 -22.54 -24.75 -15.94
CA SER A 216 -21.83 -25.82 -16.65
C SER A 216 -22.00 -27.13 -15.90
N THR A 217 -22.58 -28.09 -16.61
CA THR A 217 -22.87 -29.47 -16.24
C THR A 217 -21.63 -30.37 -16.16
N SER A 218 -21.78 -31.47 -15.41
CA SER A 218 -21.10 -32.79 -15.56
C SER A 218 -19.71 -32.90 -14.88
N LEU A 219 -19.25 -34.00 -14.25
CA LEU A 219 -19.68 -35.40 -14.08
C LEU A 219 -18.98 -35.98 -12.83
N THR A 220 -19.67 -36.84 -12.09
CA THR A 220 -19.12 -37.66 -11.00
C THR A 220 -18.42 -38.90 -11.55
N SER A 221 -17.22 -39.22 -11.07
CA SER A 221 -16.60 -40.54 -11.23
C SER A 221 -16.05 -41.03 -9.89
N ASN A 222 -16.70 -42.08 -9.36
CA ASN A 222 -16.29 -42.80 -8.16
C ASN A 222 -15.37 -43.95 -8.58
N ASN A 223 -14.12 -43.97 -8.09
CA ASN A 223 -13.27 -45.16 -8.15
C ASN A 223 -12.68 -45.46 -6.77
N HIS A 224 -13.02 -46.63 -6.22
CA HIS A 224 -12.45 -47.19 -5.00
C HIS A 224 -11.17 -47.99 -5.31
N PRO A 225 -10.06 -47.83 -4.56
CA PRO A 225 -8.82 -48.57 -4.83
C PRO A 225 -8.80 -49.95 -4.14
N LYS A 226 -8.23 -50.96 -4.82
CA LYS A 226 -8.09 -52.34 -4.34
C LYS A 226 -6.96 -52.45 -3.29
N LYS A 227 -7.13 -53.36 -2.32
CA LYS A 227 -6.34 -53.46 -1.05
C LYS A 227 -4.83 -53.78 -1.19
N ALA A 228 -4.32 -54.18 -2.36
CA ALA A 228 -2.89 -54.46 -2.55
C ALA A 228 -2.03 -53.19 -2.65
N ASP A 229 -2.57 -52.11 -3.23
CA ASP A 229 -1.88 -50.83 -3.43
C ASP A 229 -1.69 -50.06 -2.11
N ALA A 230 -2.55 -50.34 -1.13
CA ALA A 230 -2.51 -49.69 0.19
C ALA A 230 -1.30 -50.11 1.04
N ARG A 231 -0.74 -51.31 0.85
CA ARG A 231 0.43 -51.79 1.62
C ARG A 231 1.74 -51.25 1.04
N ALA A 232 1.85 -51.19 -0.30
CA ALA A 232 2.98 -50.56 -0.98
C ALA A 232 3.03 -49.05 -0.72
N ALA A 233 1.88 -48.36 -0.74
CA ALA A 233 1.79 -46.95 -0.38
C ALA A 233 2.24 -46.66 1.07
N LYS A 234 1.86 -47.52 2.04
CA LYS A 234 2.30 -47.38 3.44
C LYS A 234 3.81 -47.55 3.64
N ILE A 235 4.46 -48.43 2.88
CA ILE A 235 5.92 -48.62 2.94
C ILE A 235 6.64 -47.43 2.29
N ALA A 236 6.13 -46.91 1.19
CA ALA A 236 6.65 -45.69 0.56
C ALA A 236 6.50 -44.46 1.48
N ASP A 237 5.38 -44.34 2.19
CA ASP A 237 5.16 -43.25 3.14
C ASP A 237 6.10 -43.34 4.36
N HIS A 238 6.34 -44.54 4.89
CA HIS A 238 7.24 -44.71 6.04
C HIS A 238 8.70 -44.42 5.68
N THR A 239 9.14 -44.82 4.48
CA THR A 239 10.50 -44.52 3.98
C THR A 239 10.67 -43.04 3.61
N ALA A 240 9.65 -42.39 3.07
CA ALA A 240 9.66 -40.95 2.84
C ALA A 240 9.72 -40.16 4.16
N ARG A 241 8.98 -40.60 5.19
CA ARG A 241 9.00 -39.98 6.53
C ARG A 241 10.36 -40.13 7.21
N SER A 242 10.99 -41.31 7.16
CA SER A 242 12.31 -41.51 7.76
C SER A 242 13.39 -40.65 7.07
N LYS A 243 13.34 -40.54 5.74
CA LYS A 243 14.24 -39.67 4.96
C LYS A 243 14.02 -38.18 5.27
N ALA A 244 12.77 -37.75 5.44
CA ALA A 244 12.45 -36.38 5.81
C ALA A 244 12.94 -36.04 7.23
N GLN A 245 12.81 -36.96 8.18
CA GLN A 245 13.34 -36.79 9.54
C GLN A 245 14.88 -36.69 9.56
N ALA A 246 15.58 -37.48 8.75
CA ALA A 246 17.04 -37.40 8.63
C ALA A 246 17.51 -36.05 8.05
N LEU A 247 16.80 -35.51 7.06
CA LEU A 247 17.10 -34.18 6.50
C LEU A 247 16.81 -33.06 7.50
N ALA A 248 15.69 -33.13 8.23
CA ALA A 248 15.36 -32.16 9.27
C ALA A 248 16.42 -32.14 10.38
N LYS A 249 16.91 -33.31 10.83
CA LYS A 249 17.98 -33.41 11.83
C LYS A 249 19.31 -32.81 11.33
N ARG A 250 19.63 -32.98 10.04
CA ARG A 250 20.82 -32.38 9.41
C ARG A 250 20.68 -30.86 9.29
N GLU A 251 19.50 -30.35 8.95
CA GLU A 251 19.23 -28.91 8.91
C GLU A 251 19.32 -28.29 10.30
N GLU A 252 18.80 -28.95 11.34
CA GLU A 252 18.91 -28.52 12.73
C GLU A 252 20.38 -28.48 13.20
N GLN A 253 21.19 -29.48 12.85
CA GLN A 253 22.63 -29.47 13.13
C GLN A 253 23.36 -28.31 12.44
N LEU A 254 22.99 -27.97 11.19
CA LEU A 254 23.56 -26.83 10.48
C LEU A 254 23.16 -25.50 11.11
N GLN A 255 21.91 -25.37 11.57
CA GLN A 255 21.43 -24.18 12.30
C GLN A 255 22.17 -24.03 13.62
N ARG A 256 22.26 -25.09 14.43
CA ARG A 256 23.04 -25.07 15.69
C ARG A 256 24.50 -24.71 15.45
N LYS A 257 25.12 -25.25 14.39
CA LYS A 257 26.51 -24.89 14.04
C LYS A 257 26.65 -23.41 13.72
N GLN A 258 25.71 -22.83 12.96
CA GLN A 258 25.70 -21.40 12.62
C GLN A 258 25.42 -20.51 13.85
N GLU A 259 24.52 -20.94 14.73
CA GLU A 259 24.23 -20.25 15.98
C GLU A 259 25.43 -20.27 16.93
N VAL A 260 26.09 -21.41 17.09
CA VAL A 260 27.31 -21.54 17.90
C VAL A 260 28.45 -20.70 17.30
N GLU A 261 28.64 -20.71 15.97
CA GLU A 261 29.65 -19.87 15.31
C GLU A 261 29.35 -18.36 15.47
N GLY A 262 28.06 -17.98 15.39
CA GLY A 262 27.59 -16.61 15.63
C GLY A 262 27.76 -16.17 17.08
N LEU A 263 27.42 -17.04 18.04
CA LEU A 263 27.63 -16.82 19.47
C LEU A 263 29.11 -16.70 19.80
N LEU A 264 29.96 -17.61 19.29
CA LEU A 264 31.42 -17.52 19.43
C LEU A 264 31.96 -16.20 18.84
N SER A 265 31.42 -15.74 17.70
CA SER A 265 31.81 -14.46 17.10
C SER A 265 31.36 -13.24 17.92
N ALA A 266 30.23 -13.35 18.63
CA ALA A 266 29.71 -12.30 19.50
C ALA A 266 30.44 -12.26 20.85
N THR A 267 30.62 -13.41 21.50
CA THR A 267 31.34 -13.54 22.77
C THR A 267 32.82 -13.18 22.65
N LYS A 268 33.49 -13.53 21.52
CA LYS A 268 34.87 -13.08 21.23
C LYS A 268 35.03 -11.55 21.20
N LYS A 269 33.95 -10.79 21.05
CA LYS A 269 33.96 -9.31 21.07
C LYS A 269 33.37 -8.74 22.36
N SER A 270 32.93 -9.57 23.29
CA SER A 270 32.12 -9.15 24.44
C SER A 270 32.60 -9.81 25.72
N THR A 271 33.78 -9.39 26.18
CA THR A 271 34.11 -9.37 27.61
C THR A 271 33.72 -8.00 28.18
N ALA A 272 33.17 -8.03 29.38
CA ALA A 272 32.30 -7.03 29.98
C ALA A 272 32.89 -5.61 30.14
N SER A 273 31.99 -4.62 30.04
CA SER A 273 31.86 -3.37 30.84
C SER A 273 33.08 -2.50 31.22
N LEU A 274 34.29 -2.75 30.72
CA LEU A 274 35.49 -1.97 31.06
C LEU A 274 36.41 -1.66 29.86
N GLY A 275 35.95 -1.89 28.63
CA GLY A 275 36.60 -1.36 27.42
C GLY A 275 37.98 -1.92 27.09
N LYS A 276 38.40 -3.04 27.69
CA LYS A 276 39.61 -3.78 27.29
C LYS A 276 39.20 -5.08 26.60
N PHE A 277 39.30 -5.10 25.28
CA PHE A 277 39.05 -6.28 24.46
C PHE A 277 40.27 -7.21 24.44
N ASP A 278 40.03 -8.53 24.42
CA ASP A 278 41.09 -9.54 24.32
C ASP A 278 41.97 -9.34 23.07
N LYS A 279 43.28 -9.61 23.21
CA LYS A 279 44.23 -9.55 22.10
C LYS A 279 43.93 -10.67 21.10
N LYS A 280 43.88 -10.33 19.81
CA LYS A 280 43.68 -11.30 18.72
C LYS A 280 44.86 -12.26 18.66
N PHE A 281 44.61 -13.56 18.64
CA PHE A 281 45.66 -14.55 18.41
C PHE A 281 46.07 -14.58 16.92
N ALA A 282 47.32 -14.93 16.62
CA ALA A 282 47.92 -14.78 15.29
C ALA A 282 47.20 -15.53 14.16
N ASN A 283 46.58 -16.67 14.46
CA ASN A 283 45.92 -17.54 13.47
C ASN A 283 44.39 -17.46 13.46
N GLU A 284 43.79 -16.40 14.03
CA GLU A 284 42.33 -16.26 14.02
C GLU A 284 41.79 -15.72 12.68
N PRO A 285 40.73 -16.34 12.12
CA PRO A 285 40.13 -15.89 10.88
C PRO A 285 39.52 -14.49 11.04
N LYS A 286 39.97 -13.54 10.20
CA LYS A 286 39.48 -12.15 10.21
C LYS A 286 38.01 -12.12 9.76
N VAL A 287 37.11 -11.73 10.67
CA VAL A 287 35.68 -11.51 10.35
C VAL A 287 35.56 -10.30 9.42
N LYS A 288 35.43 -10.55 8.11
CA LYS A 288 35.14 -9.50 7.11
C LYS A 288 33.70 -9.06 7.27
N GLY A 289 33.47 -7.87 7.82
CA GLY A 289 32.15 -7.25 7.85
C GLY A 289 31.59 -7.09 6.43
N LEU A 290 30.30 -7.36 6.25
CA LEU A 290 29.62 -7.18 4.97
C LEU A 290 29.52 -5.69 4.65
N LYS A 291 30.53 -5.15 3.94
CA LYS A 291 30.49 -3.79 3.42
C LYS A 291 29.40 -3.70 2.35
N ARG A 292 28.25 -3.13 2.69
CA ARG A 292 27.22 -2.76 1.72
C ARG A 292 27.65 -1.45 1.08
N LYS A 293 28.03 -1.49 -0.20
CA LYS A 293 28.10 -0.28 -1.01
C LYS A 293 26.66 0.11 -1.33
N PHE A 294 26.25 1.29 -0.89
CA PHE A 294 24.92 1.82 -1.17
C PHE A 294 25.00 2.52 -2.52
N GLU A 295 24.37 1.92 -3.54
CA GLU A 295 24.20 2.56 -4.84
C GLU A 295 23.07 3.59 -4.75
N PRO A 296 23.25 4.82 -5.30
CA PRO A 296 22.20 5.84 -5.33
C PRO A 296 20.90 5.32 -5.98
N THR A 297 19.77 5.78 -5.45
CA THR A 297 18.42 5.36 -5.90
C THR A 297 18.10 5.81 -7.33
N GLU A 298 18.80 6.81 -7.86
CA GLU A 298 18.63 7.36 -9.20
C GLU A 298 19.95 7.24 -9.96
N GLN A 299 19.96 6.43 -11.02
CA GLN A 299 21.10 6.28 -11.94
C GLN A 299 20.69 6.79 -13.32
N SER A 300 21.65 7.25 -14.12
CA SER A 300 21.36 7.71 -15.48
C SER A 300 20.90 6.55 -16.37
N ALA A 301 20.01 6.84 -17.33
CA ALA A 301 19.45 5.83 -18.23
C ALA A 301 20.50 5.02 -19.01
N LYS A 302 21.70 5.57 -19.24
CA LYS A 302 22.82 4.88 -19.89
C LYS A 302 23.39 3.76 -19.03
N VAL A 303 23.52 4.00 -17.72
CA VAL A 303 24.00 3.01 -16.75
C VAL A 303 22.97 1.91 -16.55
N GLU A 304 21.68 2.28 -16.45
CA GLU A 304 20.60 1.30 -16.34
C GLU A 304 20.53 0.39 -17.57
N ARG A 305 20.55 0.95 -18.79
CA ARG A 305 20.55 0.15 -20.03
C ARG A 305 21.73 -0.82 -20.10
N LYS A 306 22.94 -0.35 -19.75
CA LYS A 306 24.14 -1.20 -19.74
C LYS A 306 23.99 -2.37 -18.76
N SER A 307 23.51 -2.08 -17.54
CA SER A 307 23.26 -3.13 -16.53
C SER A 307 22.21 -4.15 -16.98
N GLN A 308 21.17 -3.71 -17.69
CA GLN A 308 20.15 -4.61 -18.22
C GLN A 308 20.66 -5.44 -19.40
N GLN A 309 21.49 -4.88 -20.28
CA GLN A 309 22.15 -5.61 -21.36
C GLN A 309 23.11 -6.67 -20.82
N GLU A 310 23.90 -6.35 -19.79
CA GLU A 310 24.78 -7.33 -19.15
C GLU A 310 24.00 -8.51 -18.53
N ILE A 311 22.81 -8.25 -17.97
CA ILE A 311 21.92 -9.32 -17.46
C ILE A 311 21.42 -10.20 -18.60
N VAL A 312 21.04 -9.61 -19.74
CA VAL A 312 20.60 -10.35 -20.93
C VAL A 312 21.73 -11.21 -21.48
N ASP A 313 22.94 -10.66 -21.59
CA ASP A 313 24.12 -11.39 -22.07
C ASP A 313 24.49 -12.56 -21.15
N GLN A 314 24.38 -12.37 -19.83
CA GLN A 314 24.60 -13.45 -18.85
C GLN A 314 23.52 -14.53 -18.94
N LEU A 315 22.28 -14.16 -19.22
CA LEU A 315 21.18 -15.10 -19.42
C LEU A 315 21.38 -15.93 -20.68
N ALA A 316 21.85 -15.30 -21.76
CA ALA A 316 22.15 -15.94 -23.04
C ALA A 316 23.34 -16.90 -22.92
N LYS A 317 24.37 -16.53 -22.17
CA LYS A 317 25.59 -17.35 -22.01
C LYS A 317 25.39 -18.60 -21.16
N ASN A 318 24.61 -18.55 -20.06
CA ASN A 318 24.44 -19.71 -19.15
C ASN A 318 23.09 -19.71 -18.41
N PRO A 319 22.01 -20.24 -19.02
CA PRO A 319 20.66 -20.17 -18.46
C PRO A 319 20.44 -21.05 -17.21
N SER A 320 21.18 -22.15 -17.05
CA SER A 320 21.07 -23.07 -15.91
C SER A 320 21.73 -22.52 -14.64
N ALA A 321 22.96 -22.02 -14.75
CA ALA A 321 23.70 -21.41 -13.65
C ALA A 321 23.03 -20.12 -13.12
N PHE A 322 22.38 -19.36 -14.01
CA PHE A 322 21.61 -18.18 -13.65
C PHE A 322 20.37 -18.53 -12.82
N LYS A 323 19.61 -19.55 -13.22
CA LYS A 323 18.48 -20.09 -12.44
C LYS A 323 18.91 -20.55 -11.05
N GLU A 324 20.07 -21.20 -10.93
CA GLU A 324 20.57 -21.69 -9.66
C GLU A 324 21.02 -20.56 -8.70
N LYS A 325 21.70 -19.53 -9.22
CA LYS A 325 22.09 -18.34 -8.43
C LYS A 325 20.87 -17.57 -7.91
N VAL A 326 19.83 -17.44 -8.73
CA VAL A 326 18.57 -16.80 -8.33
C VAL A 326 17.83 -17.63 -7.27
N ALA A 327 17.77 -18.96 -7.43
CA ALA A 327 17.15 -19.85 -6.46
C ALA A 327 17.88 -19.82 -5.09
N LYS A 328 19.21 -19.79 -5.08
CA LYS A 328 20.03 -19.66 -3.85
C LYS A 328 19.81 -18.31 -3.14
N LYS A 329 19.64 -17.21 -3.89
CA LYS A 329 19.38 -15.88 -3.31
C LYS A 329 17.95 -15.73 -2.78
N GLN A 330 16.97 -16.35 -3.42
CA GLN A 330 15.59 -16.41 -2.94
C GLN A 330 15.43 -17.29 -1.68
N LYS A 331 16.16 -18.41 -1.55
CA LYS A 331 16.18 -19.23 -0.33
C LYS A 331 16.67 -18.48 0.91
N LYS A 332 17.59 -17.52 0.75
CA LYS A 332 18.13 -16.71 1.87
C LYS A 332 17.14 -15.62 2.36
N SER A 333 16.11 -15.30 1.58
CA SER A 333 15.09 -14.29 1.91
C SER A 333 13.72 -14.86 2.23
N SER A 334 13.54 -16.18 2.24
CA SER A 334 12.23 -16.83 2.34
C SER A 334 12.20 -18.01 3.31
N THR A 335 12.60 -17.80 4.57
CA THR A 335 12.27 -18.74 5.65
C THR A 335 10.90 -18.39 6.24
N LYS A 336 9.83 -18.67 5.48
CA LYS A 336 8.48 -19.07 5.93
C LYS A 336 7.46 -18.86 4.81
N SER A 337 7.10 -19.95 4.14
CA SER A 337 5.70 -20.25 3.75
C SER A 337 5.67 -21.60 3.06
N SER A 338 5.00 -22.55 3.72
CA SER A 338 4.68 -23.87 3.20
C SER A 338 3.39 -23.82 2.36
N ALA A 339 3.51 -24.32 1.12
CA ALA A 339 2.57 -25.04 0.26
C ALA A 339 1.07 -24.67 0.23
N THR A 340 0.50 -24.46 -0.97
CA THR A 340 -0.10 -25.53 -1.82
C THR A 340 -0.54 -25.02 -3.21
N THR A 341 -0.64 -25.97 -4.15
CA THR A 341 -1.25 -25.96 -5.50
C THR A 341 -0.29 -25.80 -6.68
N GLU A 342 -0.21 -26.87 -7.48
CA GLU A 342 0.60 -27.06 -8.68
C GLU A 342 -0.01 -26.36 -9.91
N PRO A 343 0.74 -25.48 -10.60
CA PRO A 343 0.46 -25.11 -11.98
C PRO A 343 1.51 -25.71 -12.96
N ASP A 344 1.08 -25.94 -14.19
CA ASP A 344 1.83 -26.63 -15.26
C ASP A 344 3.26 -26.12 -15.52
N LYS A 345 4.15 -27.06 -15.87
CA LYS A 345 5.61 -26.87 -16.00
C LYS A 345 6.02 -25.74 -16.97
N SER A 346 5.25 -25.49 -18.03
CA SER A 346 5.55 -24.43 -19.02
C SER A 346 5.34 -23.03 -18.43
N THR A 347 4.25 -22.81 -17.70
CA THR A 347 3.92 -21.51 -17.07
C THR A 347 4.81 -21.21 -15.86
N LYS A 348 5.19 -22.25 -15.09
CA LYS A 348 6.18 -22.16 -13.99
C LYS A 348 7.53 -21.62 -14.48
N SER A 349 7.96 -22.01 -15.68
CA SER A 349 9.24 -21.59 -16.25
C SER A 349 9.26 -20.09 -16.59
N LEU A 350 8.19 -19.58 -17.20
CA LEU A 350 8.03 -18.16 -17.58
C LEU A 350 7.77 -17.26 -16.36
N VAL A 351 7.04 -17.75 -15.36
CA VAL A 351 6.81 -17.01 -14.11
C VAL A 351 8.10 -16.93 -13.29
N ASN A 352 8.93 -17.97 -13.29
CA ASN A 352 10.22 -17.94 -12.61
C ASN A 352 11.25 -17.05 -13.32
N THR A 353 11.28 -17.00 -14.67
CA THR A 353 12.15 -16.07 -15.38
C THR A 353 11.73 -14.61 -15.16
N ARG A 354 10.42 -14.29 -15.21
CA ARG A 354 9.92 -12.94 -14.90
C ARG A 354 10.18 -12.54 -13.44
N LYS A 355 10.00 -13.47 -12.49
CA LYS A 355 10.34 -13.22 -11.07
C LYS A 355 11.84 -13.03 -10.87
N ALA A 356 12.68 -13.80 -11.57
CA ALA A 356 14.13 -13.65 -11.54
C ALA A 356 14.57 -12.27 -12.05
N ILE A 357 14.04 -11.85 -13.20
CA ILE A 357 14.29 -10.52 -13.79
C ILE A 357 13.85 -9.43 -12.81
N ARG A 358 12.64 -9.52 -12.26
CA ARG A 358 12.10 -8.57 -11.26
C ARG A 358 12.98 -8.47 -10.00
N THR A 359 13.54 -9.58 -9.51
CA THR A 359 14.42 -9.55 -8.32
C THR A 359 15.81 -8.97 -8.61
N LEU A 360 16.26 -9.02 -9.87
CA LEU A 360 17.55 -8.48 -10.28
C LEU A 360 17.45 -7.01 -10.71
N THR A 361 16.35 -6.59 -11.32
CA THR A 361 16.05 -5.19 -11.63
C THR A 361 15.48 -4.42 -10.43
N GLY A 362 15.44 -5.03 -9.24
CA GLY A 362 14.88 -4.41 -8.03
C GLY A 362 13.38 -4.08 -8.14
N GLY A 363 12.67 -4.64 -9.12
CA GLY A 363 11.25 -4.37 -9.37
C GLY A 363 10.96 -3.15 -10.23
N ARG A 364 11.97 -2.49 -10.81
CA ARG A 364 11.77 -1.39 -11.77
C ARG A 364 11.66 -1.97 -13.18
N GLY A 365 10.44 -2.08 -13.67
CA GLY A 365 10.16 -2.44 -15.06
C GLY A 365 10.40 -1.26 -16.00
N ALA A 366 10.75 -1.55 -17.25
CA ALA A 366 10.97 -0.58 -18.33
C ALA A 366 9.72 0.22 -18.76
N THR A 367 8.61 0.15 -18.02
CA THR A 367 7.32 0.77 -18.34
C THR A 367 7.03 2.02 -17.51
N ALA A 368 8.06 2.70 -16.99
CA ALA A 368 7.92 3.96 -16.25
C ALA A 368 8.26 5.21 -17.09
N LEU A 369 8.49 5.05 -18.39
CA LEU A 369 8.85 6.14 -19.30
C LEU A 369 8.15 5.97 -20.64
N GLU A 370 6.85 6.21 -20.66
CA GLU A 370 6.18 6.59 -21.90
C GLU A 370 5.21 7.74 -21.63
N THR A 371 5.27 8.74 -22.51
CA THR A 371 4.49 9.98 -22.56
C THR A 371 4.90 11.14 -21.63
N LYS A 372 5.88 11.95 -22.07
CA LYS A 372 5.75 13.42 -22.08
C LYS A 372 6.53 13.99 -23.28
N PRO A 373 5.94 14.83 -24.15
CA PRO A 373 6.66 15.48 -25.22
C PRO A 373 7.55 16.60 -24.67
N LEU A 374 8.73 16.74 -25.28
CA LEU A 374 9.73 17.78 -25.02
C LEU A 374 9.14 19.18 -25.28
N LYS A 375 9.09 20.04 -24.26
CA LYS A 375 8.92 21.48 -24.44
C LYS A 375 10.30 22.13 -24.55
N LYS A 376 10.63 22.64 -25.74
CA LYS A 376 11.77 23.53 -26.00
C LYS A 376 11.66 24.77 -25.10
N GLY A 377 12.63 24.97 -24.22
CA GLY A 377 12.84 26.21 -23.47
C GLY A 377 14.09 26.92 -23.98
N LYS A 378 13.91 28.19 -24.36
CA LYS A 378 14.86 29.08 -25.04
C LYS A 378 16.18 29.27 -24.28
N LYS A 379 17.27 29.36 -25.04
CA LYS A 379 18.51 30.05 -24.65
C LYS A 379 18.25 31.55 -24.52
N ARG A 380 18.79 32.17 -23.47
CA ARG A 380 19.62 33.41 -23.43
C ARG A 380 19.47 34.16 -22.09
N PRO A 381 20.43 35.02 -21.71
CA PRO A 381 21.78 35.21 -22.25
C PRO A 381 22.80 34.25 -21.62
#